data_AF-A0A1Y1QJC4-F1
#
_entry.id   AF-A0A1Y1QJC4-F1
#
_cell.length_a   1.000
_cell.length_b   1.000
_cell.length_c   1.000
_cell.angle_alpha   90.00
_cell.angle_beta   90.00
_cell.angle_gamma   90.00
#
_symmetry.space_group_name_H-M   'P 1'
#
loop_
_entity.id
_entity.type
_entity.pdbx_description
1 polymer ?
#
loop_
_entity_poly.entity_id
_entity_poly.type
_entity_poly.pdbx_seq_one_letter_code
_entity_poly.pdbx_strand_id
1 'polypeptide(L)'
;MKIKNHLIKIISILLMVANHQVMADAILGKIYSDPKYTHPSFRPYDLPFELPTPFTGAESVSFYAIILKSLPKCSLQDSERTKAQAYFPKNKVFYGKTGCTGDYLDDLISYTNVNSDDYDFLAVYAGANLTQAKKLAERVKRLDQFAGYNIRKMQVSYTLP
;
A
#
# COMPACT_ATOMS: atom_id res chain seq x y z
N MET A 1 63.75 -13.99 -55.06
CA MET A 1 63.38 -15.25 -54.40
C MET A 1 62.36 -14.93 -53.31
N LYS A 2 61.12 -15.43 -53.46
CA LYS A 2 59.97 -15.15 -52.58
C LYS A 2 60.11 -15.91 -51.26
N ILE A 3 59.88 -15.25 -50.13
CA ILE A 3 59.42 -15.90 -48.88
C ILE A 3 58.26 -15.07 -48.31
N LYS A 4 57.20 -15.79 -47.96
CA LYS A 4 55.85 -15.35 -47.55
C LYS A 4 55.76 -15.10 -46.03
N ASN A 5 54.58 -14.62 -45.60
CA ASN A 5 53.93 -14.78 -44.28
C ASN A 5 54.38 -13.79 -43.19
N HIS A 6 53.58 -13.25 -42.26
CA HIS A 6 52.19 -13.38 -41.78
C HIS A 6 51.86 -12.01 -41.13
N LEU A 7 50.74 -11.33 -41.40
CA LEU A 7 49.40 -11.53 -40.83
C LEU A 7 49.30 -11.26 -39.31
N ILE A 8 49.01 -10.03 -38.88
CA ILE A 8 48.28 -9.75 -37.63
C ILE A 8 47.37 -8.53 -37.84
N LYS A 9 46.09 -8.79 -38.13
CA LYS A 9 45.00 -7.80 -37.99
C LYS A 9 44.53 -7.89 -36.53
N ILE A 10 44.79 -6.85 -35.73
CA ILE A 10 44.25 -6.75 -34.37
C ILE A 10 42.83 -6.17 -34.48
N ILE A 11 41.83 -7.05 -34.48
CA ILE A 11 40.43 -6.68 -34.30
C ILE A 11 40.16 -6.74 -32.80
N SER A 12 40.14 -5.58 -32.14
CA SER A 12 39.67 -5.47 -30.76
C SER A 12 38.16 -5.66 -30.72
N ILE A 13 37.72 -6.88 -30.38
CA ILE A 13 36.32 -7.16 -30.05
C ILE A 13 36.08 -6.67 -28.62
N LEU A 14 35.42 -5.52 -28.49
CA LEU A 14 34.93 -4.99 -27.23
C LEU A 14 33.67 -5.78 -26.83
N LEU A 15 33.82 -6.77 -25.94
CA LEU A 15 32.68 -7.44 -25.31
C LEU A 15 32.02 -6.48 -24.31
N MET A 16 30.90 -5.86 -24.70
CA MET A 16 29.96 -5.27 -23.74
C MET A 16 29.18 -6.40 -23.07
N VAL A 17 29.63 -6.80 -21.87
CA VAL A 17 28.85 -7.68 -21.00
C VAL A 17 27.73 -6.84 -20.39
N ALA A 18 26.52 -6.97 -20.94
CA ALA A 18 25.32 -6.39 -20.36
C ALA A 18 24.96 -7.18 -19.09
N ASN A 19 25.37 -6.66 -17.92
CA ASN A 19 24.90 -7.13 -16.63
C ASN A 19 23.39 -6.89 -16.52
N HIS A 20 22.60 -7.91 -16.90
CA HIS A 20 21.19 -7.96 -16.57
C HIS A 20 21.06 -8.38 -15.11
N GLN A 21 21.05 -7.41 -14.20
CA GLN A 21 20.56 -7.67 -12.86
C GLN A 21 19.06 -7.93 -12.98
N VAL A 22 18.67 -9.20 -12.90
CA VAL A 22 17.28 -9.59 -12.68
C VAL A 22 16.93 -9.13 -11.27
N MET A 23 16.35 -7.94 -11.14
CA MET A 23 15.66 -7.53 -9.93
C MET A 23 14.52 -8.53 -9.73
N ALA A 24 14.56 -9.32 -8.66
CA ALA A 24 13.42 -10.15 -8.29
C ALA A 24 12.24 -9.21 -8.01
N ASP A 25 11.14 -9.36 -8.76
CA ASP A 25 9.92 -8.59 -8.52
C ASP A 25 9.47 -8.86 -7.08
N ALA A 26 9.24 -7.79 -6.31
CA ALA A 26 8.69 -7.91 -4.96
C ALA A 26 7.32 -8.60 -5.03
N ILE A 27 7.13 -9.67 -4.26
CA ILE A 27 5.84 -10.36 -4.17
C ILE A 27 4.89 -9.45 -3.39
N LEU A 28 4.01 -8.76 -4.12
CA LEU A 28 3.00 -7.87 -3.54
C LEU A 28 1.82 -8.68 -3.00
N GLY A 29 1.43 -8.39 -1.76
CA GLY A 29 0.36 -9.10 -1.07
C GLY A 29 -1.05 -8.64 -1.47
N LYS A 30 -1.99 -9.57 -1.53
CA LYS A 30 -3.39 -9.28 -1.80
C LYS A 30 -4.07 -8.64 -0.59
N ILE A 31 -4.90 -7.61 -0.81
CA ILE A 31 -5.71 -6.98 0.25
C ILE A 31 -6.84 -7.91 0.71
N TYR A 32 -7.06 -7.99 2.03
CA TYR A 32 -8.26 -8.56 2.65
C TYR A 32 -9.24 -7.45 3.02
N SER A 33 -10.28 -7.27 2.21
CA SER A 33 -11.23 -6.16 2.33
C SER A 33 -12.47 -6.45 3.18
N ASP A 34 -12.67 -7.70 3.62
CA ASP A 34 -13.77 -8.07 4.51
C ASP A 34 -13.51 -7.51 5.93
N PRO A 35 -14.41 -6.69 6.49
CA PRO A 35 -14.28 -6.19 7.86
C PRO A 35 -14.12 -7.28 8.93
N LYS A 36 -14.61 -8.49 8.67
CA LYS A 36 -14.57 -9.64 9.57
C LYS A 36 -13.25 -10.42 9.52
N TYR A 37 -12.40 -10.16 8.52
CA TYR A 37 -11.10 -10.79 8.45
C TYR A 37 -10.22 -10.30 9.61
N THR A 38 -9.57 -11.25 10.28
CA THR A 38 -8.65 -10.99 11.39
C THR A 38 -7.34 -11.72 11.16
N HIS A 39 -6.24 -11.11 11.57
CA HIS A 39 -4.91 -11.68 11.44
C HIS A 39 -4.02 -11.15 12.57
N PRO A 40 -3.18 -11.98 13.23
CA PRO A 40 -2.42 -11.57 14.42
C PRO A 40 -1.48 -10.38 14.20
N SER A 41 -0.94 -10.23 12.99
CA SER A 41 -0.03 -9.13 12.63
C SER A 41 -0.72 -7.79 12.37
N PHE A 42 -2.05 -7.75 12.30
CA PHE A 42 -2.80 -6.54 11.96
C PHE A 42 -3.77 -6.18 13.08
N ARG A 43 -3.81 -4.90 13.46
CA ARG A 43 -4.79 -4.39 14.41
C ARG A 43 -6.18 -4.35 13.79
N PRO A 44 -7.25 -4.27 14.61
CA PRO A 44 -8.62 -4.18 14.11
C PRO A 44 -8.87 -3.01 13.15
N TYR A 45 -8.06 -1.95 13.24
CA TYR A 45 -8.15 -0.75 12.42
C TYR A 45 -7.22 -0.73 11.21
N ASP A 46 -6.32 -1.70 11.07
CA ASP A 46 -5.45 -1.79 9.90
C ASP A 46 -6.20 -2.37 8.69
N LEU A 47 -5.68 -2.12 7.49
CA LEU A 47 -6.09 -2.82 6.29
C LEU A 47 -5.18 -4.04 6.07
N PRO A 48 -5.63 -5.25 6.42
CA PRO A 48 -4.80 -6.44 6.29
C PRO A 48 -4.56 -6.81 4.83
N PHE A 49 -3.42 -7.43 4.59
CA PHE A 49 -3.04 -7.98 3.31
C PHE A 49 -2.22 -9.26 3.51
N GLU A 50 -2.05 -10.01 2.43
CA GLU A 50 -1.26 -11.25 2.42
C GLU A 50 0.21 -10.93 2.67
N LEU A 51 0.76 -11.49 3.75
CA LEU A 51 2.18 -11.35 4.07
C LEU A 51 2.93 -12.56 3.48
N PRO A 52 3.94 -12.34 2.60
CA PRO A 52 4.78 -13.43 2.14
C PRO A 52 5.54 -14.03 3.33
N THR A 53 5.84 -15.32 3.31
CA THR A 53 6.64 -15.97 4.37
C THR A 53 7.87 -16.62 3.75
N PRO A 54 9.10 -16.32 4.22
CA PRO A 54 9.46 -15.30 5.21
C PRO A 54 9.36 -13.87 4.64
N PHE A 55 9.32 -12.85 5.51
CA PHE A 55 9.40 -11.44 5.10
C PHE A 55 10.18 -10.61 6.13
N THR A 56 10.96 -9.64 5.66
CA THR A 56 11.56 -8.56 6.47
C THR A 56 10.79 -7.24 6.33
N GLY A 57 9.98 -7.15 5.28
CA GLY A 57 9.00 -6.12 5.00
C GLY A 57 8.12 -6.64 3.86
N ALA A 58 6.91 -6.12 3.77
CA ALA A 58 5.96 -6.53 2.74
C ALA A 58 5.10 -5.35 2.33
N GLU A 59 4.67 -5.35 1.07
CA GLU A 59 3.74 -4.35 0.58
C GLU A 59 2.55 -5.04 -0.08
N SER A 60 1.39 -4.41 -0.01
CA SER A 60 0.23 -4.87 -0.75
C SER A 60 0.35 -4.53 -2.23
N VAL A 61 -0.51 -5.14 -3.05
CA VAL A 61 -0.89 -4.55 -4.34
C VAL A 61 -1.51 -3.17 -4.14
N SER A 62 -1.39 -2.29 -5.14
CA SER A 62 -2.12 -1.02 -5.12
C SER A 62 -3.64 -1.24 -5.05
N PHE A 63 -4.32 -0.36 -4.32
CA PHE A 63 -5.77 -0.33 -4.23
C PHE A 63 -6.29 1.10 -4.27
N TYR A 64 -7.59 1.26 -4.34
CA TYR A 64 -8.26 2.54 -4.16
C TYR A 64 -8.98 2.56 -2.83
N ALA A 65 -8.89 3.67 -2.13
CA ALA A 65 -9.67 3.97 -0.95
C ALA A 65 -10.46 5.27 -1.15
N ILE A 66 -11.50 5.44 -0.34
CA ILE A 66 -12.13 6.73 -0.14
C ILE A 66 -11.71 7.22 1.23
N ILE A 67 -10.95 8.31 1.27
CA ILE A 67 -10.68 9.04 2.50
C ILE A 67 -11.99 9.71 2.90
N LEU A 68 -12.56 9.29 4.02
CA LEU A 68 -13.82 9.77 4.57
C LEU A 68 -13.60 11.03 5.41
N LYS A 69 -12.44 11.13 6.07
CA LYS A 69 -12.07 12.23 6.96
C LYS A 69 -10.56 12.29 7.12
N SER A 70 -10.04 13.50 7.34
CA SER A 70 -8.69 13.72 7.85
C SER A 70 -8.78 14.58 9.09
N LEU A 71 -7.96 14.27 10.09
CA LEU A 71 -7.91 14.97 11.38
C LEU A 71 -6.45 15.26 11.71
N PRO A 72 -6.14 16.23 12.59
CA PRO A 72 -4.79 16.37 13.12
C PRO A 72 -4.27 15.04 13.64
N LYS A 73 -2.97 14.80 13.45
CA LYS A 73 -2.31 13.56 13.87
C LYS A 73 -2.68 13.15 15.30
N CYS A 74 -2.89 11.87 15.50
CA CYS A 74 -3.27 11.22 16.75
C CYS A 74 -4.62 11.65 17.36
N SER A 75 -5.47 12.32 16.59
CA SER A 75 -6.79 12.76 17.06
C SER A 75 -7.91 11.76 16.75
N LEU A 76 -7.67 10.79 15.86
CA LEU A 76 -8.70 9.84 15.44
C LEU A 76 -8.89 8.72 16.48
N GLN A 77 -10.15 8.45 16.82
CA GLN A 77 -10.51 7.39 17.76
C GLN A 77 -11.12 6.17 17.05
N ASP A 78 -10.88 4.95 17.56
CA ASP A 78 -11.46 3.73 16.98
C ASP A 78 -13.01 3.73 17.00
N SER A 79 -13.61 4.50 17.91
CA SER A 79 -15.05 4.72 17.95
C SER A 79 -15.58 5.38 16.66
N GLU A 80 -14.81 6.28 16.04
CA GLU A 80 -15.15 6.87 14.74
C GLU A 80 -15.07 5.83 13.61
N ARG A 81 -14.04 4.98 13.63
CA ARG A 81 -13.92 3.86 12.67
C ARG A 81 -15.11 2.91 12.78
N THR A 82 -15.48 2.52 14.00
CA THR A 82 -16.60 1.60 14.23
C THR A 82 -17.93 2.18 13.76
N LYS A 83 -18.18 3.48 14.01
CA LYS A 83 -19.35 4.19 13.47
C LYS A 83 -19.35 4.21 11.94
N ALA A 84 -18.21 4.53 11.32
CA ALA A 84 -18.08 4.51 9.87
C ALA A 84 -18.29 3.09 9.29
N GLN A 85 -17.76 2.06 9.95
CA GLN A 85 -17.88 0.67 9.52
C GLN A 85 -19.33 0.21 9.37
N ALA A 86 -20.26 0.72 10.18
CA ALA A 86 -21.69 0.44 10.08
C ALA A 86 -22.29 0.87 8.73
N TYR A 87 -21.77 1.94 8.12
CA TYR A 87 -22.21 2.40 6.80
C TYR A 87 -21.63 1.55 5.66
N PHE A 88 -20.56 0.79 5.92
CA PHE A 88 -19.80 0.03 4.91
C PHE A 88 -19.63 -1.45 5.30
N PRO A 89 -20.72 -2.23 5.48
CA PRO A 89 -20.65 -3.57 6.05
C PRO A 89 -19.87 -4.61 5.23
N LYS A 90 -19.51 -4.29 3.98
CA LYS A 90 -18.76 -5.17 3.05
C LYS A 90 -17.39 -4.61 2.67
N ASN A 91 -17.01 -3.46 3.22
CA ASN A 91 -15.76 -2.80 2.88
C ASN A 91 -15.08 -2.40 4.19
N LYS A 92 -13.88 -2.90 4.42
CA LYS A 92 -13.16 -2.57 5.64
C LYS A 92 -12.87 -1.07 5.72
N VAL A 93 -13.25 -0.50 6.86
CA VAL A 93 -12.87 0.84 7.26
C VAL A 93 -11.60 0.73 8.09
N PHE A 94 -10.60 1.53 7.74
CA PHE A 94 -9.26 1.51 8.32
C PHE A 94 -8.78 2.94 8.55
N TYR A 95 -7.74 3.10 9.37
CA TYR A 95 -7.06 4.38 9.57
C TYR A 95 -5.58 4.18 9.87
N GLY A 96 -4.76 5.17 9.53
CA GLY A 96 -3.35 5.20 9.93
C GLY A 96 -3.20 5.79 11.33
N LYS A 97 -2.32 5.20 12.14
CA LYS A 97 -2.03 5.64 13.52
C LYS A 97 -0.54 5.71 13.87
N THR A 98 0.32 5.66 12.86
CA THR A 98 1.78 5.66 13.00
C THR A 98 2.26 6.85 13.86
N GLY A 99 3.00 6.56 14.91
CA GLY A 99 3.64 7.54 15.78
C GLY A 99 2.76 8.13 16.87
N CYS A 100 1.63 7.48 17.24
CA CYS A 100 0.65 8.06 18.15
C CYS A 100 0.57 7.49 19.56
N THR A 101 0.90 6.21 19.75
CA THR A 101 0.67 5.51 21.02
C THR A 101 1.95 5.14 21.74
N GLY A 102 3.11 5.26 21.08
CA GLY A 102 4.37 4.70 21.55
C GLY A 102 4.40 3.17 21.57
N ASP A 103 3.34 2.51 21.06
CA ASP A 103 3.31 1.07 20.83
C ASP A 103 3.94 0.77 19.48
N TYR A 104 5.05 0.03 19.48
CA TYR A 104 5.80 -0.30 18.26
C TYR A 104 4.95 -1.01 17.21
N LEU A 105 3.88 -1.71 17.61
CA LEU A 105 2.98 -2.38 16.67
C LEU A 105 2.17 -1.38 15.82
N ASP A 106 1.91 -0.20 16.35
CA ASP A 106 1.17 0.85 15.62
C ASP A 106 2.06 1.54 14.56
N ASP A 107 3.37 1.29 14.61
CA ASP A 107 4.38 1.82 13.68
C ASP A 107 4.76 0.84 12.56
N LEU A 108 4.27 -0.40 12.61
CA LEU A 108 4.59 -1.41 11.59
C LEU A 108 3.82 -1.21 10.29
N ILE A 109 2.64 -0.57 10.36
CA ILE A 109 1.76 -0.35 9.21
C ILE A 109 1.85 1.10 8.76
N SER A 110 2.12 1.30 7.46
CA SER A 110 2.10 2.61 6.81
C SER A 110 1.32 2.57 5.50
N TYR A 111 0.91 3.74 5.04
CA TYR A 111 0.11 3.90 3.83
C TYR A 111 0.70 4.97 2.92
N THR A 112 0.69 4.71 1.62
CA THR A 112 1.15 5.70 0.64
C THR A 112 0.09 6.75 0.33
N ASN A 113 0.53 7.89 -0.22
CA ASN A 113 -0.33 8.98 -0.72
C ASN A 113 -1.23 9.64 0.35
N VAL A 114 -0.74 9.71 1.58
CA VAL A 114 -1.31 10.47 2.70
C VAL A 114 -0.21 11.30 3.37
N ASN A 115 -0.57 12.39 4.03
CA ASN A 115 0.36 13.16 4.86
C ASN A 115 0.29 12.63 6.30
N SER A 116 1.02 11.56 6.58
CA SER A 116 1.06 10.90 7.89
C SER A 116 1.85 11.65 8.96
N ASP A 117 2.57 12.71 8.58
CA ASP A 117 3.34 13.52 9.51
C ASP A 117 2.44 14.50 10.24
N ASP A 118 1.45 15.05 9.54
CA ASP A 118 0.56 16.09 10.08
C ASP A 118 -0.86 15.57 10.38
N TYR A 119 -1.31 14.49 9.72
CA TYR A 119 -2.71 14.07 9.76
C TYR A 119 -2.92 12.57 9.96
N ASP A 120 -3.94 12.24 10.74
CA ASP A 120 -4.61 10.94 10.68
C ASP A 120 -5.66 10.97 9.56
N PHE A 121 -5.98 9.81 9.01
CA PHE A 121 -7.06 9.68 8.03
C PHE A 121 -7.97 8.50 8.38
N LEU A 122 -9.27 8.68 8.17
CA LEU A 122 -10.24 7.59 8.17
C LEU A 122 -10.57 7.23 6.73
N ALA A 123 -10.42 5.97 6.35
CA ALA A 123 -10.67 5.53 4.98
C ALA A 123 -11.50 4.25 4.92
N VAL A 124 -12.15 4.05 3.77
CA VAL A 124 -12.80 2.78 3.41
C VAL A 124 -12.16 2.21 2.16
N TYR A 125 -11.89 0.90 2.17
CA TYR A 125 -11.40 0.20 0.99
C TYR A 125 -12.44 0.26 -0.15
N ALA A 126 -12.04 0.80 -1.29
CA ALA A 126 -12.93 1.14 -2.40
C ALA A 126 -12.70 0.29 -3.66
N GLY A 127 -11.82 -0.72 -3.59
CA GLY A 127 -11.61 -1.69 -4.66
C GLY A 127 -10.21 -1.66 -5.26
N ALA A 128 -9.95 -2.57 -6.20
CA ALA A 128 -8.67 -2.69 -6.88
C ALA A 128 -8.52 -1.70 -8.06
N ASN A 129 -9.61 -1.05 -8.48
CA ASN A 129 -9.60 -0.12 -9.61
C ASN A 129 -10.50 1.10 -9.38
N LEU A 130 -10.25 2.15 -10.16
CA LEU A 130 -10.95 3.42 -10.07
C LEU A 130 -12.47 3.31 -10.33
N THR A 131 -12.90 2.37 -11.18
CA THR A 131 -14.33 2.17 -11.46
C THR A 131 -15.08 1.67 -10.22
N GLN A 132 -14.51 0.71 -9.49
CA GLN A 132 -15.07 0.27 -8.21
C GLN A 132 -15.09 1.41 -7.19
N ALA A 133 -14.01 2.19 -7.13
CA ALA A 133 -13.92 3.32 -6.20
C ALA A 133 -14.96 4.41 -6.48
N LYS A 134 -15.15 4.77 -7.75
CA LYS A 134 -16.19 5.73 -8.17
C LYS A 134 -17.59 5.23 -7.80
N LYS A 135 -17.89 3.94 -7.99
CA LYS A 135 -19.18 3.35 -7.57
C LYS A 135 -19.41 3.48 -6.07
N LEU A 136 -18.38 3.23 -5.25
CA LEU A 136 -18.49 3.39 -3.81
C LEU A 136 -18.59 4.88 -3.42
N ALA A 137 -17.89 5.78 -4.12
CA ALA A 137 -17.95 7.22 -3.88
C ALA A 137 -19.35 7.79 -4.08
N GLU A 138 -20.09 7.33 -5.10
CA GLU A 138 -21.50 7.72 -5.25
C GLU A 138 -22.37 7.29 -4.06
N ARG A 139 -22.06 6.14 -3.44
CA ARG A 139 -22.72 5.73 -2.20
C ARG A 139 -22.33 6.65 -1.04
N VAL A 140 -21.06 6.97 -0.88
CA VAL A 140 -20.57 7.90 0.16
C VAL A 140 -21.26 9.25 0.03
N LYS A 141 -21.35 9.80 -1.19
CA LYS A 141 -22.05 11.05 -1.48
C LYS A 141 -23.49 11.07 -0.98
N ARG A 142 -24.23 9.97 -1.17
CA ARG A 142 -25.63 9.86 -0.74
C ARG A 142 -25.82 9.75 0.78
N LEU A 143 -24.77 9.43 1.53
CA LEU A 143 -24.85 9.35 3.00
C LEU A 143 -24.87 10.73 3.65
N ASP A 144 -24.38 11.77 2.97
CA ASP A 144 -24.22 13.15 3.46
C ASP A 144 -23.40 13.30 4.78
N GLN A 145 -22.89 12.20 5.31
CA GLN A 145 -22.15 12.12 6.57
C GLN A 145 -20.65 12.42 6.43
N PHE A 146 -20.13 12.29 5.20
CA PHE A 146 -18.69 12.35 4.90
C PHE A 146 -18.42 13.47 3.90
N ALA A 147 -18.74 14.71 4.27
CA ALA A 147 -18.41 15.88 3.46
C ALA A 147 -16.90 15.97 3.22
N GLY A 148 -16.49 16.30 1.99
CA GLY A 148 -15.08 16.41 1.62
C GLY A 148 -14.37 15.06 1.38
N TYR A 149 -15.11 13.96 1.25
CA TYR A 149 -14.52 12.68 0.88
C TYR A 149 -13.71 12.78 -0.42
N ASN A 150 -12.62 12.00 -0.53
CA ASN A 150 -11.82 11.96 -1.75
C ASN A 150 -11.30 10.55 -2.04
N ILE A 151 -11.19 10.22 -3.33
CA ILE A 151 -10.63 8.94 -3.78
C ILE A 151 -9.11 9.04 -3.83
N ARG A 152 -8.41 8.06 -3.25
CA ARG A 152 -6.95 7.92 -3.33
C ARG A 152 -6.57 6.53 -3.82
N LYS A 153 -5.54 6.47 -4.67
CA LYS A 153 -4.82 5.22 -4.94
C LYS A 153 -3.77 5.06 -3.85
N MET A 154 -3.77 3.94 -3.15
CA MET A 154 -2.94 3.69 -1.97
C MET A 154 -2.30 2.32 -2.06
N GLN A 155 -1.31 2.11 -1.22
CA GLN A 155 -0.65 0.86 -0.93
C GLN A 155 -0.44 0.80 0.59
N VAL A 156 -0.52 -0.38 1.18
CA VAL A 156 -0.21 -0.58 2.59
C VAL A 156 1.11 -1.35 2.68
N SER A 157 1.99 -0.91 3.57
CA SER A 157 3.28 -1.52 3.80
C SER A 157 3.37 -1.98 5.25
N TYR A 158 3.93 -3.17 5.44
CA TYR A 158 4.31 -3.73 6.72
C TYR A 158 5.84 -3.70 6.82
N THR A 159 6.37 -2.98 7.80
CA THR A 159 7.82 -2.86 8.01
C THR A 159 8.16 -3.38 9.40
N LEU A 160 9.03 -4.39 9.48
CA LEU A 160 9.60 -4.81 10.76
C LEU A 160 10.67 -3.79 11.20
N PRO A 161 10.80 -3.54 12.52
CA PRO A 161 11.85 -2.68 13.05
C PRO A 161 13.24 -3.28 12.86
#